data_AF-A0A0B8QN24-F1
#
_entry.id   AF-A0A0B8QN24-F1
#
_cell.length_a   1.000
_cell.length_b   1.000
_cell.length_c   1.000
_cell.angle_alpha   90.00
_cell.angle_beta   90.00
_cell.angle_gamma   90.00
#
_symmetry.space_group_name_H-M   'P 1'
#
loop_
_entity.id
_entity.type
_entity.pdbx_description
1 polymer ?
#
loop_
_entity_poly.entity_id
_entity_poly.type
_entity_poly.pdbx_seq_one_letter_code
_entity_poly.pdbx_strand_id
1 'polypeptide(L)'
;MADLSRTVQDPLAKKIKDQLRRFHNFSKNPKRKFGIDCVYSTEQLKYPQADGSVCAVKATAEGPKRMDCATGFGAATVVTATFGFVAVSRIIEKIIQKHS
;
A
#
# COMPACT_ATOMS: atom_id res chain seq x y z
N MET A 1 2.14 9.95 -3.29
CA MET A 1 1.02 9.94 -2.32
C MET A 1 -0.28 10.27 -3.03
N ALA A 2 -1.40 9.65 -2.65
CA ALA A 2 -2.72 9.93 -3.22
C ALA A 2 -3.84 9.57 -2.22
N ASP A 3 -5.10 9.88 -2.56
CA ASP A 3 -6.25 9.35 -1.82
C ASP A 3 -6.24 7.81 -1.85
N LEU A 4 -6.56 7.18 -0.73
CA LEU A 4 -6.60 5.72 -0.58
C LEU A 4 -7.44 5.06 -1.68
N SER A 5 -8.53 5.68 -2.12
CA SER A 5 -9.39 5.15 -3.19
C SER A 5 -8.68 5.01 -4.54
N ARG A 6 -7.60 5.77 -4.75
CA ARG A 6 -6.84 5.89 -6.01
C ARG A 6 -5.52 5.12 -6.03
N THR A 7 -5.18 4.43 -4.95
CA THR A 7 -3.99 3.57 -4.88
C THR A 7 -4.05 2.45 -5.93
N VAL A 8 -2.92 2.20 -6.59
CA VAL A 8 -2.74 1.14 -7.60
C VAL A 8 -1.57 0.24 -7.20
N GLN A 9 -1.50 -0.96 -7.78
CA GLN A 9 -0.43 -1.93 -7.52
C GLN A 9 -0.20 -2.22 -6.02
N ASP A 10 -1.24 -2.20 -5.20
CA ASP A 10 -1.13 -2.46 -3.77
C ASP A 10 -2.28 -3.38 -3.30
N PRO A 11 -2.01 -4.67 -3.07
CA PRO A 11 -3.00 -5.63 -2.58
C PRO A 11 -3.52 -5.30 -1.17
N LEU A 12 -2.69 -4.71 -0.31
CA LEU A 12 -3.08 -4.32 1.05
C LEU A 12 -4.06 -3.16 0.99
N ALA A 13 -3.75 -2.11 0.21
CA ALA A 13 -4.65 -0.99 0.00
C ALA A 13 -5.98 -1.45 -0.64
N LYS A 14 -5.94 -2.43 -1.55
CA LYS A 14 -7.16 -3.06 -2.10
C LYS A 14 -8.00 -3.71 -0.99
N LYS A 15 -7.39 -4.53 -0.12
CA LYS A 15 -8.10 -5.19 0.98
C LYS A 15 -8.70 -4.19 1.96
N ILE A 16 -7.96 -3.13 2.30
CA ILE A 16 -8.46 -2.04 3.16
C ILE A 16 -9.65 -1.33 2.51
N LYS A 17 -9.55 -0.98 1.22
CA LYS A 17 -10.67 -0.37 0.48
C LYS A 17 -11.93 -1.24 0.53
N ASP A 18 -11.77 -2.55 0.37
CA ASP A 18 -12.89 -3.48 0.40
C ASP A 18 -13.50 -3.60 1.80
N GLN A 19 -12.69 -3.60 2.87
CA GLN A 19 -13.18 -3.57 4.25
C GLN A 19 -13.92 -2.27 4.57
N LEU A 20 -13.37 -1.11 4.21
CA LEU A 20 -14.00 0.19 4.42
C LEU A 20 -15.38 0.29 3.73
N ARG A 21 -15.50 -0.23 2.51
CA ARG A 21 -16.79 -0.27 1.79
C ARG A 21 -17.79 -1.24 2.39
N ARG A 22 -17.32 -2.36 2.96
CA ARG A 22 -18.19 -3.41 3.52
C ARG A 22 -18.71 -3.04 4.91
N PHE A 23 -17.85 -2.48 5.77
CA PHE A 23 -18.14 -2.36 7.20
C PHE A 23 -18.26 -0.91 7.69
N HIS A 24 -17.82 0.08 6.90
CA HIS A 24 -17.74 1.47 7.33
C HIS A 24 -18.44 2.45 6.38
N ASN A 25 -19.34 1.96 5.53
CA ASN A 25 -20.18 2.77 4.63
C ASN A 25 -19.41 3.71 3.68
N PHE A 26 -18.16 3.39 3.35
CA PHE A 26 -17.42 4.13 2.33
C PHE A 26 -18.04 3.94 0.95
N SER A 27 -18.01 4.99 0.12
CA SER A 27 -18.62 4.96 -1.20
C SER A 27 -18.02 3.88 -2.10
N LYS A 28 -18.88 3.14 -2.80
CA LYS A 28 -18.48 2.20 -3.86
C LYS A 28 -18.22 2.90 -5.19
N ASN A 29 -18.60 4.17 -5.34
CA ASN A 29 -18.40 4.93 -6.57
C ASN A 29 -16.90 5.23 -6.78
N PRO A 30 -16.26 4.73 -7.84
CA PRO A 30 -14.83 4.92 -8.07
C PRO A 30 -14.42 6.38 -8.33
N LYS A 31 -15.38 7.25 -8.72
CA LYS A 31 -15.12 8.68 -8.89
C LYS A 31 -15.01 9.44 -7.56
N ARG A 32 -15.54 8.87 -6.46
CA ARG A 32 -15.52 9.51 -5.13
C ARG A 32 -14.21 9.19 -4.40
N LYS A 33 -13.67 10.21 -3.74
CA LYS A 33 -12.49 10.09 -2.85
C LYS A 33 -12.92 9.60 -1.47
N PHE A 34 -12.02 8.91 -0.77
CA PHE A 34 -12.23 8.49 0.62
C PHE A 34 -11.88 9.58 1.63
N GLY A 35 -11.09 10.58 1.23
CA GLY A 35 -10.59 11.62 2.13
C GLY A 35 -9.42 11.14 3.00
N ILE A 36 -8.76 10.04 2.61
CA ILE A 36 -7.67 9.42 3.36
C ILE A 36 -6.41 9.50 2.52
N ASP A 37 -5.42 10.28 2.96
CA ASP A 37 -4.11 10.32 2.30
C ASP A 37 -3.36 8.99 2.53
N CYS A 38 -2.81 8.42 1.47
CA CYS A 38 -2.09 7.15 1.49
C CYS A 38 -0.75 7.27 0.75
N VAL A 39 0.33 6.87 1.42
CA VAL A 39 1.64 6.67 0.82
C VAL A 39 1.66 5.27 0.20
N TYR A 40 1.95 5.21 -1.10
CA TYR A 40 2.01 3.97 -1.87
C TYR A 40 3.02 4.12 -3.01
N SER A 41 3.47 3.01 -3.58
CA SER A 41 4.31 2.98 -4.79
C SER A 41 3.48 2.55 -6.00
N THR A 42 3.79 3.10 -7.16
CA THR A 42 3.24 2.65 -8.45
C THR A 42 3.98 1.43 -9.01
N GLU A 43 5.07 1.00 -8.38
CA GLU A 43 5.82 -0.20 -8.76
C GLU A 43 4.96 -1.46 -8.60
N GLN A 44 5.03 -2.35 -9.59
CA GLN A 44 4.37 -3.65 -9.50
C GLN A 44 5.09 -4.56 -8.50
N LEU A 45 4.33 -5.29 -7.68
CA LEU A 45 4.90 -6.20 -6.68
C LEU A 45 5.72 -7.31 -7.34
N LYS A 46 6.87 -7.58 -6.71
CA LYS A 46 7.77 -8.69 -7.06
C LYS A 46 7.51 -9.86 -6.11
N TYR A 47 7.39 -11.06 -6.68
CA TYR A 47 7.14 -12.30 -5.96
C TYR A 47 8.35 -13.21 -6.05
N PRO A 48 8.80 -13.80 -4.93
CA PRO A 48 9.89 -14.77 -4.95
C PRO A 48 9.49 -16.04 -5.69
N GLN A 49 10.44 -16.62 -6.39
CA GLN A 49 10.34 -17.91 -7.08
C GLN A 49 11.17 -18.98 -6.36
N ALA A 50 10.86 -20.26 -6.64
CA ALA A 50 11.58 -21.39 -6.06
C ALA A 50 13.06 -21.46 -6.47
N ASP A 51 13.41 -20.89 -7.62
CA ASP A 51 14.78 -20.78 -8.14
C ASP A 51 15.57 -19.59 -7.55
N GLY A 52 14.99 -18.85 -6.59
CA GLY A 52 15.59 -17.68 -5.96
C GLY A 52 15.47 -16.39 -6.77
N SER A 53 14.92 -16.44 -7.98
CA SER A 53 14.61 -15.25 -8.77
C SER A 53 13.34 -14.55 -8.26
N VAL A 54 13.01 -13.40 -8.84
CA VAL A 54 11.75 -12.70 -8.59
C VAL A 54 11.02 -12.43 -9.89
N CYS A 55 9.69 -12.48 -9.87
CA CYS A 55 8.89 -12.10 -11.03
C CYS A 55 7.65 -11.28 -10.64
N ALA A 56 7.01 -10.67 -11.64
CA ALA A 56 5.82 -9.82 -11.45
C ALA A 56 4.51 -10.63 -11.39
N VAL A 57 4.57 -11.93 -11.70
CA VAL A 57 3.42 -12.83 -11.65
C VAL A 57 3.32 -13.38 -10.24
N LYS A 58 2.10 -13.41 -9.72
CA LYS A 58 1.76 -14.10 -8.48
C LYS A 58 1.87 -15.60 -8.75
N ALA A 59 3.10 -16.13 -8.80
CA ALA A 59 3.34 -17.57 -8.88
C ALA A 59 2.62 -18.25 -7.71
N THR A 60 2.34 -19.55 -7.91
CA THR A 60 1.54 -20.54 -7.15
C THR A 60 1.73 -20.62 -5.62
N ALA A 61 2.31 -19.61 -5.00
CA ALA A 61 2.40 -19.43 -3.57
C ALA A 61 0.99 -19.18 -2.96
N GLU A 62 0.28 -20.28 -2.74
CA GLU A 62 -0.91 -20.38 -1.93
C GLU A 62 -0.57 -20.08 -0.45
N GLY A 63 -1.44 -19.33 0.22
CA GLY A 63 -1.32 -19.02 1.65
C GLY A 63 -1.16 -17.52 1.99
N PRO A 64 -1.31 -17.16 3.28
CA PRO A 64 -1.15 -15.79 3.76
C PRO A 64 0.31 -15.34 3.69
N LYS A 65 0.67 -14.57 2.65
CA LYS A 65 1.98 -13.93 2.56
C LYS A 65 2.09 -12.82 3.60
N ARG A 66 2.83 -13.10 4.67
CA ARG A 66 3.26 -12.10 5.65
C ARG A 66 4.39 -11.26 5.05
N MET A 67 4.80 -10.22 5.77
CA MET A 67 5.99 -9.45 5.42
C MET A 67 7.21 -10.10 6.11
N ASP A 68 7.56 -11.31 5.67
CA ASP A 68 8.77 -12.02 6.10
C ASP A 68 9.52 -12.55 4.87
N CYS A 69 10.85 -12.56 4.95
CA CYS A 69 11.70 -13.00 3.85
C CYS A 69 11.67 -14.53 3.63
N ALA A 70 11.08 -15.30 4.56
CA ALA A 70 11.08 -16.75 4.50
C ALA A 70 9.96 -17.30 3.60
N THR A 71 8.78 -16.72 3.66
CA THR A 71 7.58 -17.21 2.96
C THR A 71 6.72 -16.10 2.35
N GLY A 72 7.07 -14.85 2.63
CA GLY A 72 6.27 -13.67 2.39
C GLY A 72 6.82 -12.73 1.30
N PHE A 73 6.45 -11.45 1.43
CA PHE A 73 7.05 -10.38 0.61
C PHE A 73 8.39 -9.97 1.19
N GLY A 74 9.42 -9.93 0.35
CA GLY A 74 10.70 -9.30 0.69
C GLY A 74 10.51 -7.79 0.92
N ALA A 75 11.33 -7.22 1.79
CA ALA A 75 11.36 -5.78 2.09
C ALA A 75 12.80 -5.26 2.10
N ALA A 76 12.97 -4.01 1.70
CA ALA A 76 14.26 -3.32 1.72
C ALA A 76 14.14 -2.01 2.50
N THR A 77 15.09 -1.76 3.41
CA THR A 77 15.09 -0.59 4.31
C THR A 77 14.95 0.73 3.56
N VAL A 78 15.64 0.88 2.43
CA VAL A 78 15.58 2.11 1.62
C VAL A 78 14.16 2.41 1.13
N VAL A 79 13.34 1.39 0.87
CA VAL A 79 11.94 1.56 0.45
C VAL A 79 11.05 1.83 1.67
N THR A 80 11.11 0.95 2.68
CA THR A 80 10.21 1.04 3.84
C THR A 80 10.45 2.30 4.67
N ALA A 81 11.70 2.71 4.87
CA ALA A 81 12.03 3.95 5.56
C ALA A 81 11.52 5.18 4.79
N THR A 82 11.70 5.21 3.46
CA THR A 82 11.21 6.32 2.62
C THR A 82 9.70 6.46 2.67
N PHE A 83 8.95 5.35 2.72
CA PHE A 83 7.49 5.39 2.93
C PHE A 83 7.14 6.10 4.24
N GLY A 84 7.86 5.80 5.33
CA GLY A 84 7.72 6.46 6.62
C GLY A 84 8.05 7.96 6.55
N PHE A 85 9.18 8.31 5.95
CA PHE A 85 9.60 9.71 5.81
C PHE A 85 8.63 10.55 4.98
N VAL A 86 8.09 9.99 3.90
CA VAL A 86 7.06 10.67 3.08
C VAL A 86 5.77 10.85 3.89
N ALA A 87 5.37 9.86 4.70
CA ALA A 87 4.19 9.99 5.56
C ALA A 87 4.36 11.10 6.61
N VAL A 88 5.51 11.15 7.28
CA VAL A 88 5.84 12.19 8.28
C VAL A 88 5.86 13.58 7.63
N SER A 89 6.50 13.73 6.47
CA SER A 89 6.54 15.00 5.73
C SER A 89 5.13 15.54 5.46
N ARG A 90 4.17 14.67 5.09
CA ARG A 90 2.79 15.08 4.85
C ARG A 90 2.08 15.54 6.13
N ILE A 91 2.31 14.86 7.24
CA ILE A 91 1.70 15.23 8.52
C ILE A 91 2.21 16.60 8.97
N ILE A 92 3.52 16.83 8.87
CA ILE A 92 4.13 18.13 9.21
C ILE A 92 3.50 19.24 8.36
N GLU A 93 3.37 19.05 7.05
CA GLU A 93 2.74 20.02 6.15
C GLU A 93 1.30 20.36 6.57
N LYS A 94 0.48 19.33 6.92
CA LYS A 94 -0.89 19.54 7.40
C LYS A 94 -0.95 20.30 8.72
N ILE A 95 -0.01 20.04 9.63
CA ILE A 95 0.06 20.73 10.92
C ILE A 95 0.40 22.21 10.70
N ILE A 96 1.37 22.50 9.82
CA ILE A 96 1.75 23.87 9.47
C ILE A 96 0.54 24.61 8.86
N GLN A 97 -0.13 24.00 7.87
CA GLN A 97 -1.32 24.59 7.22
C GLN A 97 -2.48 24.84 8.19
N LYS A 98 -2.59 24.08 9.27
CA LYS A 98 -3.64 24.26 10.28
C LYS A 98 -3.35 25.41 11.27
N HIS A 99 -2.07 25.72 11.51
CA HIS A 99 -1.63 26.72 12.49
C HIS A 99 -1.03 27.98 11.83
N SER A 100 -1.09 28.08 10.50
CA SER A 100 -0.84 29.32 9.75
C SER A 100 -2.17 30.02 9.50
#